data_AF-I2B9T6-F1
#
_entry.id   AF-I2B9T6-F1
#
_cell.length_a   1.000
_cell.length_b   1.000
_cell.length_c   1.000
_cell.angle_alpha   90.00
_cell.angle_beta   90.00
_cell.angle_gamma   90.00
#
_symmetry.space_group_name_H-M   'P 1'
#
loop_
_entity.id
_entity.type
_entity.pdbx_description
1 polymer ?
#
loop_
_entity_poly.entity_id
_entity_poly.type
_entity_poly.pdbx_seq_one_letter_code
_entity_poly.pdbx_strand_id
1 'polypeptide(L)'
;MGNLVTVTPIRPSLAVVERQVADLDDGYTRIANELLEAVMAADLTARQLKVVLAVIRKTYGFGKKFDRITNTQISDMTGIHHTHVCKAKNEMIGMGVIITNGIMIGVNKVVSDWNFNISQHSETLAEIANKRLAKSANTNKPIQLNTKETIQNTKRKDPSKPPKGGREGGSLRDELITLLEGKFDFNKAAALHDAVEAMIIDAGYECIREFRVADRGDGRPGRIDLLASNGEGDVCGIEIDRITPRDKSAVKLKQVASGFILVREGVVSDHYELDGIPVISAHPLSSSSDGVSRDEIIKNSREALEFYNAMAGAKCQDYKPFMTLLAPTQSRDGYSLSDLKAVIKWVVMTWKRRNDSVAKPNNICRVTRFDGYLSDALVWADGQGSNPVPCPHKEIIALWNEKFPGKSVVMHEWSSRRPAYRNLAAVWNGKTNQGNWREVKHLGQAFDLIGKSTLFSGAENKPWLTLDWILKPENWGSVYEQAINEHRQRKGIIA
;
A
#
# COMPACT_ATOMS: atom_id res chain seq x y z
N MET A 1 16.05 -37.30 63.11
CA MET A 1 16.11 -35.83 62.95
C MET A 1 15.46 -35.49 61.61
N GLY A 2 14.24 -34.95 61.64
CA GLY A 2 13.47 -34.63 60.43
C GLY A 2 13.68 -33.17 60.01
N ASN A 3 14.02 -32.94 58.74
CA ASN A 3 14.20 -31.62 58.15
C ASN A 3 12.86 -30.90 58.00
N LEU A 4 12.72 -29.73 58.65
CA LEU A 4 11.62 -28.79 58.46
C LEU A 4 11.99 -27.81 57.34
N VAL A 5 11.25 -27.86 56.22
CA VAL A 5 11.35 -26.88 55.14
C VAL A 5 10.43 -25.70 55.45
N THR A 6 11.01 -24.51 55.56
CA THR A 6 10.28 -23.26 55.79
C THR A 6 9.65 -22.78 54.49
N VAL A 7 8.32 -22.75 54.41
CA VAL A 7 7.58 -22.21 53.25
C VAL A 7 7.31 -20.72 53.48
N THR A 8 7.92 -19.86 52.67
CA THR A 8 7.64 -18.41 52.68
C THR A 8 6.47 -18.10 51.72
N PRO A 9 5.37 -17.45 52.17
CA PRO A 9 4.29 -17.09 51.27
C PRO A 9 4.71 -15.91 50.39
N ILE A 10 4.72 -16.11 49.07
CA ILE A 10 4.90 -15.05 48.09
C ILE A 10 3.59 -14.23 48.05
N ARG A 11 3.61 -13.00 48.58
CA ARG A 11 2.50 -12.07 48.47
C ARG A 11 2.66 -11.28 47.16
N PRO A 12 1.71 -11.35 46.20
CA PRO A 12 1.82 -10.59 44.96
C PRO A 12 1.72 -9.09 45.25
N SER A 13 2.48 -8.28 44.52
CA SER A 13 2.39 -6.82 44.60
C SER A 13 1.05 -6.36 44.01
N LEU A 14 0.19 -5.78 44.85
CA LEU A 14 -1.05 -5.15 44.40
C LEU A 14 -0.70 -3.81 43.74
N ALA A 15 -0.71 -3.77 42.40
CA ALA A 15 -0.67 -2.51 41.67
C ALA A 15 -2.02 -1.79 41.85
N VAL A 16 -1.98 -0.54 42.30
CA VAL A 16 -3.18 0.32 42.35
C VAL A 16 -3.55 0.64 40.91
N VAL A 17 -4.60 0.01 40.39
CA VAL A 17 -5.21 0.38 39.12
C VAL A 17 -6.15 1.54 39.42
N GLU A 18 -5.77 2.76 39.06
CA GLU A 18 -6.68 3.91 39.15
C GLU A 18 -7.94 3.61 38.32
N ARG A 19 -9.12 3.81 38.93
CA ARG A 19 -10.40 3.57 38.29
C ARG A 19 -10.62 4.62 37.20
N GLN A 20 -10.44 4.25 35.93
CA GLN A 20 -10.88 5.10 34.81
C GLN A 20 -12.41 5.17 34.77
N VAL A 21 -12.95 6.38 34.89
CA VAL A 21 -14.38 6.69 34.74
C VAL A 21 -14.52 7.59 33.52
N ALA A 22 -15.49 7.31 32.65
CA ALA A 22 -15.79 8.18 31.52
C ALA A 22 -16.52 9.43 32.03
N ASP A 23 -15.85 10.59 31.99
CA ASP A 23 -16.41 11.89 32.35
C ASP A 23 -16.91 12.63 31.10
N LEU A 24 -18.07 13.30 31.21
CA LEU A 24 -18.59 14.13 30.13
C LEU A 24 -17.80 15.43 29.96
N ASP A 25 -17.08 15.87 31.00
CA ASP A 25 -16.20 17.04 30.96
C ASP A 25 -14.98 16.83 30.04
N ASP A 26 -14.60 15.58 29.78
CA ASP A 26 -13.58 15.19 28.78
C ASP A 26 -14.13 15.21 27.33
N GLY A 27 -15.38 15.66 27.17
CA GLY A 27 -16.06 15.84 25.90
C GLY A 27 -16.90 14.65 25.46
N TYR A 28 -17.85 14.91 24.57
CA TYR A 28 -18.79 13.91 24.07
C TYR A 28 -18.98 14.05 22.56
N THR A 29 -19.42 12.95 21.92
CA THR A 29 -19.76 12.96 20.49
C THR A 29 -21.26 13.15 20.32
N ARG A 30 -21.68 14.31 19.81
CA ARG A 30 -23.09 14.61 19.52
C ARG A 30 -23.49 13.99 18.19
N ILE A 31 -24.43 13.05 18.21
CA ILE A 31 -25.04 12.43 17.03
C ILE A 31 -26.57 12.51 17.13
N ALA A 32 -27.26 12.58 15.99
CA ALA A 32 -28.73 12.52 15.99
C ALA A 32 -29.19 11.13 16.44
N ASN A 33 -30.18 11.06 17.34
CA ASN A 33 -30.69 9.80 17.86
C ASN A 33 -31.15 8.86 16.74
N GLU A 34 -31.87 9.38 15.74
CA GLU A 34 -32.30 8.61 14.57
C GLU A 34 -31.13 7.94 13.82
N LEU A 35 -30.00 8.63 13.70
CA LEU A 35 -28.81 8.07 13.03
C LEU A 35 -28.11 7.02 13.92
N LEU A 36 -28.09 7.24 15.23
CA LEU A 36 -27.57 6.26 16.19
C LEU A 36 -28.43 4.99 16.20
N GLU A 37 -29.75 5.14 16.22
CA GLU A 37 -30.72 4.05 16.14
C GLU A 37 -30.60 3.28 14.82
N ALA A 38 -30.43 3.98 13.70
CA ALA A 38 -30.18 3.36 12.40
C ALA A 38 -28.89 2.52 12.40
N VAL A 39 -27.79 3.03 12.98
CA VAL A 39 -26.54 2.26 13.11
C VAL A 39 -26.71 1.03 14.00
N MET A 40 -27.49 1.13 15.09
CA MET A 40 -27.74 0.01 16.00
C MET A 40 -28.66 -1.06 15.38
N ALA A 41 -29.63 -0.67 14.57
CA ALA A 41 -30.57 -1.57 13.92
C ALA A 41 -30.04 -2.19 12.62
N ALA A 42 -29.02 -1.59 12.01
CA ALA A 42 -28.41 -2.06 10.77
C ALA A 42 -27.73 -3.43 10.94
N ASP A 43 -27.83 -4.27 9.91
CA ASP A 43 -27.17 -5.58 9.87
C ASP A 43 -25.68 -5.43 9.53
N LEU A 44 -24.94 -4.83 10.46
CA LEU A 44 -23.51 -4.61 10.38
C LEU A 44 -22.75 -5.70 11.14
N THR A 45 -21.68 -6.20 10.52
CA THR A 45 -20.73 -7.04 11.25
C THR A 45 -20.08 -6.24 12.39
N ALA A 46 -19.59 -6.93 13.43
CA ALA A 46 -18.90 -6.27 14.55
C ALA A 46 -17.71 -5.38 14.10
N ARG A 47 -17.05 -5.73 12.99
CA ARG A 47 -15.98 -4.92 12.40
C ARG A 47 -16.53 -3.64 11.75
N GLN A 48 -17.57 -3.76 10.94
CA GLN A 48 -18.23 -2.61 10.31
C GLN A 48 -18.79 -1.64 11.35
N LEU A 49 -19.42 -2.16 12.41
CA LEU A 49 -19.92 -1.36 13.53
C LEU A 49 -18.80 -0.53 14.20
N LYS A 50 -17.65 -1.16 14.48
CA LYS A 50 -16.48 -0.43 15.03
C LYS A 50 -15.97 0.65 14.08
N VAL A 51 -15.92 0.36 12.78
CA VAL A 51 -15.45 1.31 11.76
C VAL A 51 -16.39 2.50 11.64
N VAL A 52 -17.72 2.31 11.59
CA VAL A 52 -18.67 3.44 11.51
C VAL A 52 -18.63 4.30 12.78
N LEU A 53 -18.47 3.70 13.96
CA LEU A 53 -18.28 4.43 15.22
C LEU A 53 -16.98 5.26 15.21
N ALA A 54 -15.89 4.73 14.66
CA ALA A 54 -14.65 5.49 14.50
C ALA A 54 -14.83 6.68 13.55
N VAL A 55 -15.55 6.50 12.43
CA VAL A 55 -15.87 7.60 11.50
C VAL A 55 -16.75 8.65 12.17
N ILE A 56 -17.77 8.24 12.94
CA ILE A 56 -18.62 9.15 13.75
C ILE A 56 -17.75 9.97 14.72
N ARG A 57 -16.84 9.31 15.46
CA ARG A 57 -15.97 9.97 16.43
C ARG A 57 -15.02 10.98 15.76
N LYS A 58 -14.52 10.68 14.57
CA LYS A 58 -13.61 11.56 13.79
C LYS A 58 -14.33 12.66 13.01
N THR A 59 -15.63 12.53 12.78
CA THR A 59 -16.45 13.55 12.11
C THR A 59 -17.26 14.34 13.13
N TYR A 60 -18.39 13.80 13.58
CA TYR A 60 -19.29 14.47 14.52
C TYR A 60 -18.65 14.74 15.88
N GLY A 61 -17.72 13.88 16.33
CA GLY A 61 -16.95 14.12 17.55
C GLY A 61 -15.98 15.30 17.46
N PHE A 62 -15.81 15.90 16.27
CA PHE A 62 -15.08 17.16 16.03
C PHE A 62 -15.98 18.23 15.38
N GLY A 63 -17.30 18.05 15.38
CA GLY A 63 -18.26 18.99 14.79
C GLY A 63 -18.26 19.04 13.25
N LYS A 64 -17.69 18.05 12.56
CA LYS A 64 -17.57 18.00 11.09
C LYS A 64 -18.55 17.01 10.47
N LYS A 65 -18.95 17.25 9.21
CA LYS A 65 -19.75 16.30 8.40
C LYS A 65 -18.89 15.25 7.69
N PHE A 66 -17.73 15.67 7.21
CA PHE A 66 -16.73 14.84 6.55
C PHE A 66 -15.36 15.14 7.16
N ASP A 67 -14.48 14.15 7.20
CA ASP A 67 -13.08 14.35 7.55
C ASP A 67 -12.18 13.48 6.68
N ARG A 68 -10.91 13.87 6.55
CA ARG A 68 -9.91 13.02 5.91
C ARG A 68 -9.43 11.99 6.93
N ILE A 69 -9.96 10.78 6.84
CA ILE A 69 -9.68 9.69 7.77
C ILE A 69 -8.98 8.56 7.04
N THR A 70 -7.76 8.23 7.45
CA THR A 70 -7.00 7.12 6.86
C THR A 70 -7.44 5.78 7.46
N ASN A 71 -7.20 4.68 6.73
CA ASN A 71 -7.46 3.34 7.26
C ASN A 71 -6.62 3.04 8.50
N THR A 72 -5.39 3.58 8.58
CA THR A 72 -4.52 3.48 9.76
C THR A 72 -5.15 4.16 10.96
N GLN A 73 -5.67 5.38 10.82
CA GLN A 73 -6.34 6.07 11.93
C GLN A 73 -7.54 5.28 12.47
N ILE A 74 -8.33 4.66 11.60
CA ILE A 74 -9.44 3.80 12.04
C ILE A 74 -8.91 2.50 12.67
N SER A 75 -7.83 1.94 12.13
CA SER A 75 -7.14 0.76 12.68
C SER A 75 -6.69 1.03 14.12
N ASP A 76 -6.00 2.14 14.36
CA ASP A 76 -5.49 2.54 15.67
C ASP A 76 -6.63 2.75 16.67
N MET A 77 -7.73 3.37 16.23
CA MET A 77 -8.90 3.61 17.08
C MET A 77 -9.68 2.33 17.43
N THR A 78 -9.70 1.34 16.54
CA THR A 78 -10.59 0.17 16.66
C THR A 78 -9.86 -1.12 17.07
N GLY A 79 -8.53 -1.11 16.98
CA GLY A 79 -7.68 -2.30 17.08
C GLY A 79 -7.84 -3.28 15.91
N ILE A 80 -8.55 -2.90 14.85
CA ILE A 80 -8.77 -3.75 13.68
C ILE A 80 -7.62 -3.50 12.69
N HIS A 81 -6.92 -4.55 12.28
CA HIS A 81 -5.87 -4.44 11.27
C HIS A 81 -6.34 -3.68 10.01
N HIS A 82 -5.52 -2.74 9.52
CA HIS A 82 -5.88 -1.79 8.48
C HIS A 82 -6.42 -2.41 7.17
N THR A 83 -6.02 -3.63 6.81
CA THR A 83 -6.57 -4.36 5.65
C THR A 83 -8.04 -4.75 5.85
N HIS A 84 -8.41 -5.16 7.07
CA HIS A 84 -9.79 -5.46 7.43
C HIS A 84 -10.63 -4.20 7.59
N VAL A 85 -10.03 -3.11 8.07
CA VAL A 85 -10.66 -1.78 8.04
C VAL A 85 -10.95 -1.36 6.60
N CYS A 86 -9.99 -1.53 5.69
CA CYS A 86 -10.16 -1.18 4.28
C CYS A 86 -11.36 -1.91 3.67
N LYS A 87 -11.43 -3.24 3.88
CA LYS A 87 -12.55 -4.07 3.43
C LYS A 87 -13.89 -3.60 4.01
N ALA A 88 -13.99 -3.49 5.34
CA ALA A 88 -15.22 -3.10 6.02
C ALA A 88 -15.69 -1.70 5.61
N LYS A 89 -14.75 -0.74 5.44
CA LYS A 89 -15.05 0.62 4.99
C LYS A 89 -15.61 0.60 3.56
N ASN A 90 -15.00 -0.14 2.64
CA ASN A 90 -15.45 -0.20 1.25
C ASN A 90 -16.81 -0.90 1.12
N GLU A 91 -17.06 -1.95 1.91
CA GLU A 91 -18.38 -2.58 2.02
C GLU A 91 -19.43 -1.56 2.48
N MET A 92 -19.15 -0.80 3.54
CA MET A 92 -20.09 0.22 4.04
C MET A 92 -20.29 1.40 3.10
N ILE A 93 -19.32 1.72 2.24
CA ILE A 93 -19.51 2.68 1.14
C ILE A 93 -20.47 2.09 0.11
N GLY A 94 -20.28 0.82 -0.28
CA GLY A 94 -21.19 0.11 -1.19
C GLY A 94 -22.61 -0.04 -0.64
N MET A 95 -22.73 -0.21 0.68
CA MET A 95 -24.02 -0.24 1.39
C MET A 95 -24.64 1.14 1.58
N GLY A 96 -23.97 2.23 1.19
CA GLY A 96 -24.47 3.60 1.36
C GLY A 96 -24.44 4.14 2.79
N VAL A 97 -23.87 3.40 3.75
CA VAL A 97 -23.73 3.79 5.16
C VAL A 97 -22.66 4.86 5.34
N ILE A 98 -21.56 4.75 4.59
CA ILE A 98 -20.50 5.75 4.51
C ILE A 98 -20.55 6.42 3.13
N ILE A 99 -20.44 7.74 3.10
CA ILE A 99 -20.36 8.53 1.88
C ILE A 99 -19.00 9.22 1.76
N THR A 100 -18.56 9.43 0.52
CA THR A 100 -17.29 10.08 0.20
C THR A 100 -17.53 11.49 -0.35
N ASN A 101 -16.61 12.41 -0.04
CA ASN A 101 -16.53 13.73 -0.66
C ASN A 101 -15.07 13.98 -1.03
N GLY A 102 -14.72 13.68 -2.27
CA GLY A 102 -13.32 13.62 -2.72
C GLY A 102 -12.53 12.59 -1.92
N ILE A 103 -11.51 13.06 -1.19
CA ILE A 103 -10.66 12.21 -0.33
C ILE A 103 -11.17 12.06 1.12
N MET A 104 -12.28 12.72 1.45
CA MET A 104 -12.86 12.71 2.80
C MET A 104 -14.03 11.73 2.88
N ILE A 105 -14.31 11.24 4.08
CA ILE A 105 -15.41 10.30 4.35
C ILE A 105 -16.29 10.83 5.48
N GLY A 106 -17.57 10.44 5.47
CA GLY A 106 -18.55 10.78 6.49
C GLY A 106 -19.67 9.76 6.55
N VAL A 107 -20.46 9.79 7.63
CA VAL A 107 -21.62 8.90 7.76
C VAL A 107 -22.80 9.47 6.98
N ASN A 108 -23.42 8.65 6.15
CA ASN A 108 -24.59 9.07 5.39
C ASN A 108 -25.79 9.27 6.32
N LYS A 109 -26.34 10.48 6.33
CA LYS A 109 -27.51 10.81 7.16
C LYS A 109 -28.83 10.37 6.54
N VAL A 110 -28.85 10.11 5.23
CA VAL A 110 -30.05 9.67 4.51
C VAL A 110 -30.13 8.15 4.65
N VAL A 111 -30.69 7.69 5.78
CA VAL A 111 -30.74 6.26 6.14
C VAL A 111 -31.52 5.43 5.11
N SER A 112 -32.46 6.05 4.39
CA SER A 112 -33.19 5.40 3.29
C SER A 112 -32.30 4.96 2.11
N ASP A 113 -31.10 5.50 1.99
CA ASP A 113 -30.16 5.13 0.92
C ASP A 113 -29.34 3.87 1.28
N TRP A 114 -29.49 3.36 2.50
CA TRP A 114 -28.69 2.24 2.98
C TRP A 114 -29.19 0.91 2.41
N ASN A 115 -28.29 0.14 1.79
CA ASN A 115 -28.63 -1.12 1.12
C ASN A 115 -27.84 -2.31 1.68
N PHE A 116 -28.52 -3.13 2.48
CA PHE A 116 -27.96 -4.31 3.14
C PHE A 116 -28.07 -5.60 2.31
N ASN A 117 -28.81 -5.60 1.20
CA ASN A 117 -28.98 -6.78 0.33
C ASN A 117 -27.69 -7.18 -0.41
N ILE A 118 -26.68 -6.33 -0.40
CA ILE A 118 -25.35 -6.59 -1.00
C ILE A 118 -24.55 -7.59 -0.15
N SER A 119 -24.90 -7.78 1.13
CA SER A 119 -24.14 -8.55 2.12
C SER A 119 -24.49 -10.06 2.17
N GLN A 120 -25.67 -10.50 1.73
CA GLN A 120 -26.15 -11.88 1.95
C GLN A 120 -25.35 -12.99 1.23
N HIS A 121 -24.43 -12.65 0.32
CA HIS A 121 -23.49 -13.63 -0.24
C HIS A 121 -22.40 -14.10 0.75
N SER A 122 -22.22 -13.42 1.90
CA SER A 122 -21.21 -13.81 2.89
C SER A 122 -21.61 -15.01 3.75
N GLU A 123 -22.90 -15.20 4.02
CA GLU A 123 -23.39 -16.31 4.86
C GLU A 123 -23.09 -17.68 4.24
N THR A 124 -23.32 -17.82 2.94
CA THR A 124 -23.04 -19.05 2.18
C THR A 124 -21.53 -19.35 2.10
N LEU A 125 -20.68 -18.31 2.07
CA LEU A 125 -19.22 -18.46 2.06
C LEU A 125 -18.67 -18.84 3.45
N ALA A 126 -19.28 -18.36 4.53
CA ALA A 126 -18.90 -18.70 5.90
C ALA A 126 -19.14 -20.18 6.21
N GLU A 127 -20.26 -20.75 5.74
CA GLU A 127 -20.55 -22.19 5.89
C GLU A 127 -19.53 -23.08 5.14
N ILE A 128 -19.13 -22.67 3.94
CA ILE A 128 -18.13 -23.38 3.12
C ILE A 128 -16.72 -23.27 3.73
N ALA A 129 -16.37 -22.10 4.27
CA ALA A 129 -15.09 -21.86 4.94
C ALA A 129 -14.97 -22.66 6.25
N ASN A 130 -16.05 -22.71 7.05
CA ASN A 130 -16.08 -23.49 8.30
C ASN A 130 -15.93 -25.00 8.04
N LYS A 131 -16.54 -25.53 6.97
CA LYS A 131 -16.35 -26.94 6.55
C LYS A 131 -14.93 -27.24 6.09
N ARG A 132 -14.22 -26.27 5.47
CA ARG A 132 -12.81 -26.42 5.06
C ARG A 132 -11.84 -26.32 6.24
N LEU A 133 -12.06 -25.39 7.17
CA LEU A 133 -11.23 -25.21 8.36
C LEU A 133 -11.30 -26.43 9.31
N ALA A 134 -12.49 -27.01 9.48
CA ALA A 134 -12.66 -28.24 10.27
C ALA A 134 -11.90 -29.44 9.69
N LYS A 135 -11.76 -29.54 8.35
CA LYS A 135 -10.94 -30.59 7.71
C LYS A 135 -9.44 -30.36 7.88
N SER A 136 -8.99 -29.11 7.89
CA SER A 136 -7.57 -28.74 8.03
C SER A 136 -7.04 -28.87 9.47
N ALA A 137 -7.90 -28.69 10.48
CA ALA A 137 -7.51 -28.83 11.88
C ALA A 137 -7.23 -30.29 12.30
N ASN A 138 -7.78 -31.26 11.57
CA ASN A 138 -7.57 -32.69 11.84
C ASN A 138 -6.26 -33.26 11.25
N THR A 139 -5.49 -32.47 10.49
CA THR A 139 -4.29 -32.94 9.79
C THR A 139 -2.96 -32.45 10.39
N ASN A 140 -2.95 -31.43 11.24
CA ASN A 140 -1.72 -30.87 11.81
C ASN A 140 -1.78 -30.79 13.35
N LYS A 141 -1.15 -31.74 14.03
CA LYS A 141 -0.76 -31.59 15.44
C LYS A 141 0.67 -31.01 15.49
N PRO A 142 0.89 -29.83 16.10
CA PRO A 142 2.25 -29.32 16.30
C PRO A 142 2.90 -29.98 17.52
N ILE A 143 4.16 -30.37 17.35
CA ILE A 143 5.07 -30.85 18.40
C ILE A 143 5.51 -29.63 19.23
N GLN A 144 5.31 -29.71 20.56
CA GLN A 144 5.80 -28.71 21.50
C GLN A 144 7.31 -28.90 21.72
N LEU A 145 8.09 -27.83 21.52
CA LEU A 145 9.45 -27.71 22.06
C LEU A 145 9.54 -26.46 22.93
N ASN A 146 9.98 -26.70 24.16
CA ASN A 146 10.27 -25.75 25.22
C ASN A 146 11.67 -25.15 25.00
N THR A 147 11.85 -23.83 25.16
CA THR A 147 13.10 -23.31 25.74
C THR A 147 12.89 -21.98 26.48
N LYS A 148 12.94 -22.12 27.81
CA LYS A 148 13.43 -21.22 28.87
C LYS A 148 14.05 -19.85 28.49
N GLU A 149 13.62 -18.85 29.24
CA GLU A 149 14.05 -17.44 29.31
C GLU A 149 15.55 -17.23 29.62
N THR A 150 16.11 -16.10 29.16
CA THR A 150 17.19 -15.37 29.86
C THR A 150 17.05 -13.88 29.58
N ILE A 151 16.64 -13.11 30.60
CA ILE A 151 16.55 -11.65 30.62
C ILE A 151 17.90 -11.10 31.11
N GLN A 152 18.51 -10.17 30.38
CA GLN A 152 19.55 -9.28 30.92
C GLN A 152 19.10 -7.83 30.91
N ASN A 153 18.90 -7.31 32.13
CA ASN A 153 18.76 -5.89 32.44
C ASN A 153 20.05 -5.13 32.11
N THR A 154 19.97 -4.02 31.39
CA THR A 154 20.96 -2.93 31.54
C THR A 154 20.26 -1.57 31.66
N LYS A 155 20.64 -0.86 32.72
CA LYS A 155 20.13 0.43 33.17
C LYS A 155 20.60 1.55 32.25
N ARG A 156 19.69 2.47 31.91
CA ARG A 156 20.00 3.77 31.29
C ARG A 156 20.76 4.65 32.28
N LYS A 157 21.91 5.18 31.87
CA LYS A 157 22.59 6.33 32.50
C LYS A 157 22.49 7.51 31.53
N ASP A 158 22.00 8.64 32.04
CA ASP A 158 22.14 9.95 31.41
C ASP A 158 23.62 10.27 31.17
N PRO A 159 24.01 10.80 29.99
CA PRO A 159 25.31 11.43 29.84
C PRO A 159 25.23 12.90 30.24
N SER A 160 25.97 13.24 31.29
CA SER A 160 26.40 14.58 31.66
C SER A 160 27.17 15.26 30.52
N LYS A 161 27.09 16.60 30.46
CA LYS A 161 27.84 17.50 29.55
C LYS A 161 29.33 17.13 29.39
N PRO A 162 29.92 17.19 28.18
CA PRO A 162 31.36 17.07 28.03
C PRO A 162 32.08 18.40 28.34
N PRO A 163 33.27 18.36 28.95
CA PRO A 163 34.15 19.51 29.05
C PRO A 163 34.99 19.69 27.77
N LYS A 164 35.56 20.90 27.66
CA LYS A 164 36.42 21.41 26.59
C LYS A 164 37.52 20.44 26.14
N GLY A 165 37.67 20.33 24.82
CA GLY A 165 38.87 20.01 24.05
C GLY A 165 39.96 19.17 24.72
N GLY A 166 40.00 17.88 24.38
CA GLY A 166 41.12 17.00 24.68
C GLY A 166 41.03 15.76 23.78
N ARG A 167 42.00 15.60 22.88
CA ARG A 167 42.10 14.54 21.87
C ARG A 167 42.08 13.14 22.48
N GLU A 168 41.06 12.35 22.17
CA GLU A 168 41.12 10.88 22.23
C GLU A 168 41.13 10.35 20.78
N GLY A 169 42.33 10.14 20.22
CA GLY A 169 42.70 9.19 19.15
C GLY A 169 41.76 8.78 18.00
N GLY A 170 40.64 9.46 17.74
CA GLY A 170 39.71 9.19 16.65
C GLY A 170 39.99 10.06 15.43
N SER A 171 39.56 9.62 14.25
CA SER A 171 39.59 10.49 13.09
C SER A 171 38.53 11.59 13.22
N LEU A 172 38.72 12.75 12.57
CA LEU A 172 37.70 13.81 12.52
C LEU A 172 36.31 13.28 12.10
N ARG A 173 36.26 12.23 11.26
CA ARG A 173 35.02 11.56 10.88
C ARG A 173 34.31 10.96 12.09
N ASP A 174 35.02 10.24 12.94
CA ASP A 174 34.44 9.53 14.09
C ASP A 174 33.94 10.50 15.15
N GLU A 175 34.66 11.62 15.34
CA GLU A 175 34.25 12.73 16.21
C GLU A 175 32.94 13.34 15.71
N LEU A 176 32.85 13.64 14.40
CA LEU A 176 31.64 14.22 13.80
C LEU A 176 30.46 13.24 13.76
N ILE A 177 30.70 11.95 13.52
CA ILE A 177 29.67 10.91 13.64
C ILE A 177 29.12 10.90 15.06
N THR A 178 29.99 10.87 16.08
CA THR A 178 29.59 10.87 17.49
C THR A 178 28.83 12.15 17.88
N LEU A 179 29.24 13.28 17.32
CA LEU A 179 28.60 14.58 17.55
C LEU A 179 27.18 14.61 16.98
N LEU A 180 26.97 14.08 15.77
CA LEU A 180 25.75 14.32 14.99
C LEU A 180 24.75 13.16 15.04
N GLU A 181 25.20 11.93 15.28
CA GLU A 181 24.35 10.75 15.26
C GLU A 181 23.24 10.84 16.30
N GLY A 182 22.01 10.69 15.82
CA GLY A 182 20.82 10.65 16.66
C GLY A 182 20.51 11.95 17.42
N LYS A 183 21.00 13.11 17.00
CA LYS A 183 20.77 14.40 17.69
C LYS A 183 19.65 15.27 17.12
N PHE A 184 19.07 14.90 15.99
CA PHE A 184 18.22 15.78 15.19
C PHE A 184 16.85 15.16 14.87
N ASP A 185 15.78 15.78 15.34
CA ASP A 185 14.40 15.44 14.96
C ASP A 185 13.78 16.58 14.14
N PHE A 186 13.90 16.50 12.81
CA PHE A 186 13.45 17.57 11.91
C PHE A 186 12.64 17.04 10.72
N ASN A 187 11.50 17.67 10.49
CA ASN A 187 10.63 17.42 9.33
C ASN A 187 11.10 18.11 8.02
N LYS A 188 11.99 19.12 8.09
CA LYS A 188 12.41 19.95 6.94
C LYS A 188 13.91 19.84 6.68
N ALA A 189 14.30 19.72 5.39
CA ALA A 189 15.70 19.58 4.97
C ALA A 189 16.56 20.79 5.39
N ALA A 190 16.14 22.00 5.02
CA ALA A 190 16.91 23.22 5.31
C ALA A 190 17.19 23.39 6.81
N ALA A 191 16.17 23.17 7.64
CA ALA A 191 16.30 23.23 9.10
C ALA A 191 17.31 22.22 9.65
N LEU A 192 17.37 21.01 9.07
CA LEU A 192 18.38 20.02 9.43
C LEU A 192 19.78 20.48 9.02
N HIS A 193 19.96 20.98 7.79
CA HIS A 193 21.29 21.43 7.35
C HIS A 193 21.79 22.61 8.22
N ASP A 194 20.91 23.55 8.58
CA ASP A 194 21.26 24.68 9.45
C ASP A 194 21.61 24.21 10.86
N ALA A 195 20.86 23.24 11.41
CA ALA A 195 21.12 22.69 12.74
C ALA A 195 22.43 21.86 12.79
N VAL A 196 22.71 21.08 11.75
CA VAL A 196 23.96 20.30 11.63
C VAL A 196 25.17 21.25 11.54
N GLU A 197 25.09 22.27 10.69
CA GLU A 197 26.14 23.29 10.57
C GLU A 197 26.38 24.01 11.90
N ALA A 198 25.32 24.46 12.57
CA ALA A 198 25.42 25.12 13.87
C ALA A 198 26.08 24.21 14.91
N MET A 199 25.72 22.92 14.97
CA MET A 199 26.30 21.98 15.93
C MET A 199 27.79 21.72 15.67
N ILE A 200 28.22 21.66 14.39
CA ILE A 200 29.63 21.53 14.01
C ILE A 200 30.42 22.76 14.45
N ILE A 201 29.89 23.97 14.20
CA ILE A 201 30.52 25.24 14.57
C ILE A 201 30.57 25.40 16.10
N ASP A 202 29.49 25.09 16.81
CA ASP A 202 29.41 25.19 18.28
C ASP A 202 30.37 24.20 18.96
N ALA A 203 30.70 23.10 18.30
CA ALA A 203 31.73 22.15 18.75
C ALA A 203 33.17 22.63 18.46
N GLY A 204 33.34 23.74 17.74
CA GLY A 204 34.64 24.38 17.47
C GLY A 204 35.29 24.01 16.15
N TYR A 205 34.57 23.33 15.25
CA TYR A 205 35.07 22.99 13.91
C TYR A 205 34.68 24.07 12.89
N GLU A 206 35.50 24.24 11.86
CA GLU A 206 35.12 25.04 10.69
C GLU A 206 34.14 24.25 9.80
N CYS A 207 33.16 24.93 9.20
CA CYS A 207 32.18 24.30 8.32
C CYS A 207 31.97 25.13 7.05
N ILE A 208 32.07 24.48 5.87
CA ILE A 208 31.84 25.09 4.57
C ILE A 208 30.64 24.40 3.91
N ARG A 209 29.60 25.16 3.58
CA ARG A 209 28.46 24.64 2.81
C ARG A 209 28.79 24.52 1.32
N GLU A 210 28.13 23.59 0.65
CA GLU A 210 28.09 23.51 -0.82
C GLU A 210 29.51 23.40 -1.43
N PHE A 211 30.38 22.59 -0.82
CA PHE A 211 31.77 22.43 -1.23
C PHE A 211 31.86 21.77 -2.62
N ARG A 212 32.53 22.43 -3.57
CA ARG A 212 32.58 21.97 -4.97
C ARG A 212 33.46 20.74 -5.15
N VAL A 213 32.96 19.79 -5.94
CA VAL A 213 33.71 18.62 -6.41
C VAL A 213 33.62 18.50 -7.93
N ALA A 214 34.63 17.89 -8.55
CA ALA A 214 34.80 17.87 -10.00
C ALA A 214 33.76 16.99 -10.72
N ASP A 215 33.34 15.89 -10.08
CA ASP A 215 32.33 14.99 -10.63
C ASP A 215 31.28 14.61 -9.57
N ARG A 216 30.04 14.36 -9.99
CA ARG A 216 28.96 13.81 -9.16
C ARG A 216 28.47 12.44 -9.67
N GLY A 217 29.27 11.78 -10.52
CA GLY A 217 28.99 10.47 -11.11
C GLY A 217 28.34 10.53 -12.49
N ASP A 218 28.31 11.70 -13.13
CA ASP A 218 27.80 11.87 -14.51
C ASP A 218 28.75 12.71 -15.39
N GLY A 219 30.01 12.85 -14.98
CA GLY A 219 31.02 13.67 -15.65
C GLY A 219 30.78 15.17 -15.50
N ARG A 220 29.94 15.59 -14.55
CA ARG A 220 29.60 16.99 -14.29
C ARG A 220 29.95 17.38 -12.86
N PRO A 221 30.30 18.65 -12.61
CA PRO A 221 30.60 19.12 -11.27
C PRO A 221 29.43 18.95 -10.31
N GLY A 222 29.76 18.65 -9.06
CA GLY A 222 28.85 18.46 -7.94
C GLY A 222 29.19 19.33 -6.75
N ARG A 223 28.41 19.18 -5.68
CA ARG A 223 28.70 19.79 -4.39
C ARG A 223 28.40 18.84 -3.25
N ILE A 224 29.30 18.81 -2.27
CA ILE A 224 29.10 18.19 -0.97
C ILE A 224 28.34 19.18 -0.09
N ASP A 225 27.33 18.71 0.64
CA ASP A 225 26.43 19.60 1.39
C ASP A 225 27.21 20.40 2.46
N LEU A 226 28.08 19.72 3.22
CA LEU A 226 28.96 20.33 4.21
C LEU A 226 30.38 19.73 4.14
N LEU A 227 31.40 20.57 4.32
CA LEU A 227 32.78 20.16 4.55
C LEU A 227 33.22 20.72 5.91
N ALA A 228 33.47 19.84 6.87
CA ALA A 228 33.96 20.20 8.20
C ALA A 228 35.49 20.07 8.27
N SER A 229 36.15 20.93 9.05
CA SER A 229 37.60 20.86 9.31
C SER A 229 37.93 21.19 10.76
N ASN A 230 38.99 20.58 11.28
CA ASN A 230 39.56 20.90 12.61
C ASN A 230 40.57 22.06 12.58
N GLY A 231 40.84 22.67 11.41
CA GLY A 231 41.85 23.72 11.26
C GLY A 231 43.30 23.21 11.29
N GLU A 232 43.53 21.92 11.53
CA GLU A 232 44.84 21.27 11.59
C GLU A 232 45.16 20.48 10.31
N GLY A 233 44.28 20.57 9.30
CA GLY A 233 44.45 19.93 7.99
C GLY A 233 43.52 18.74 7.73
N ASP A 234 42.84 18.23 8.76
CA ASP A 234 41.83 17.18 8.57
C ASP A 234 40.53 17.79 8.05
N VAL A 235 39.92 17.11 7.07
CA VAL A 235 38.63 17.48 6.48
C VAL A 235 37.70 16.28 6.40
N CYS A 236 36.42 16.53 6.62
CA CYS A 236 35.37 15.51 6.54
C CYS A 236 34.16 16.06 5.76
N GLY A 237 33.82 15.41 4.65
CA GLY A 237 32.62 15.71 3.88
C GLY A 237 31.38 15.03 4.47
N ILE A 238 30.27 15.77 4.50
CA ILE A 238 28.98 15.28 5.02
C ILE A 238 27.93 15.51 3.94
N GLU A 239 27.26 14.43 3.53
CA GLU A 239 26.09 14.47 2.66
C GLU A 239 24.83 14.21 3.48
N ILE A 240 23.83 15.08 3.37
CA ILE A 240 22.58 14.94 4.10
C ILE A 240 21.52 14.40 3.15
N ASP A 241 21.27 13.09 3.25
CA ASP A 241 20.31 12.38 2.43
C ASP A 241 18.97 12.20 3.13
N ARG A 242 17.90 12.01 2.33
CA ARG A 242 16.55 11.93 2.90
C ARG A 242 16.28 10.61 3.62
N ILE A 243 16.20 9.50 2.86
CA ILE A 243 15.88 8.16 3.41
C ILE A 243 16.89 7.11 2.98
N THR A 244 17.23 7.15 1.70
CA THR A 244 18.15 6.20 1.09
C THR A 244 19.33 6.99 0.55
N PRO A 245 20.57 6.62 0.90
CA PRO A 245 21.74 7.24 0.32
C PRO A 245 21.72 7.20 -1.19
N ARG A 246 22.10 8.32 -1.82
CA ARG A 246 22.20 8.44 -3.27
C ARG A 246 23.59 7.97 -3.70
N ASP A 247 23.69 7.23 -4.80
CA ASP A 247 25.00 6.80 -5.33
C ASP A 247 25.89 8.02 -5.65
N LYS A 248 25.27 9.12 -6.09
CA LYS A 248 25.95 10.40 -6.31
C LYS A 248 26.59 10.97 -5.04
N SER A 249 25.98 10.76 -3.86
CA SER A 249 26.54 11.20 -2.58
C SER A 249 27.88 10.47 -2.31
N ALA A 250 27.91 9.15 -2.48
CA ALA A 250 29.14 8.37 -2.35
C ALA A 250 30.22 8.77 -3.37
N VAL A 251 29.85 9.02 -4.63
CA VAL A 251 30.80 9.50 -5.67
C VAL A 251 31.40 10.87 -5.31
N LYS A 252 30.59 11.79 -4.78
CA LYS A 252 31.07 13.11 -4.32
C LYS A 252 32.03 12.97 -3.14
N LEU A 253 31.67 12.18 -2.12
CA LEU A 253 32.48 11.99 -0.91
C LEU A 253 33.81 11.27 -1.16
N LYS A 254 33.91 10.42 -2.18
CA LYS A 254 35.19 9.79 -2.59
C LYS A 254 36.22 10.78 -3.15
N GLN A 255 35.86 12.04 -3.41
CA GLN A 255 36.78 13.08 -3.86
C GLN A 255 37.36 13.93 -2.73
N VAL A 256 36.99 13.64 -1.47
CA VAL A 256 37.58 14.26 -0.27
C VAL A 256 38.27 13.19 0.57
N ALA A 257 39.20 13.62 1.44
CA ALA A 257 40.02 12.70 2.24
C ALA A 257 39.17 11.77 3.13
N SER A 258 38.03 12.28 3.62
CA SER A 258 37.16 11.55 4.51
C SER A 258 35.71 12.04 4.39
N GLY A 259 34.73 11.19 4.66
CA GLY A 259 33.33 11.61 4.70
C GLY A 259 32.35 10.51 5.09
N PHE A 260 31.12 10.92 5.37
CA PHE A 260 30.00 10.04 5.69
C PHE A 260 28.68 10.65 5.20
N ILE A 261 27.64 9.82 5.15
CA ILE A 261 26.28 10.21 4.76
C ILE A 261 25.41 10.23 6.02
N LEU A 262 24.77 11.37 6.27
CA LEU A 262 23.82 11.56 7.36
C LEU A 262 22.39 11.48 6.79
N VAL A 263 21.63 10.47 7.18
CA VAL A 263 20.26 10.27 6.68
C VAL A 263 19.23 10.88 7.64
N ARG A 264 18.32 11.70 7.09
CA ARG A 264 17.29 12.43 7.84
C ARG A 264 16.16 11.54 8.38
N GLU A 265 15.60 10.69 7.52
CA GLU A 265 14.42 9.84 7.77
C GLU A 265 14.85 8.38 7.57
N GLY A 266 14.74 7.50 8.56
CA GLY A 266 15.15 6.11 8.31
C GLY A 266 14.78 5.16 9.41
N VAL A 267 14.72 3.87 9.06
CA VAL A 267 14.59 2.78 10.04
C VAL A 267 15.79 2.86 10.95
N VAL A 268 15.45 3.07 12.21
CA VAL A 268 16.35 3.31 13.33
C VAL A 268 17.45 2.24 13.35
N SER A 269 18.66 2.71 13.67
CA SER A 269 19.79 1.98 14.29
C SER A 269 20.82 1.18 13.49
N ASP A 270 20.89 1.22 12.16
CA ASP A 270 22.02 0.55 11.48
C ASP A 270 23.03 1.54 10.92
N HIS A 271 24.20 1.63 11.55
CA HIS A 271 25.43 2.08 10.90
C HIS A 271 25.74 1.05 9.80
N TYR A 272 25.81 1.50 8.55
CA TYR A 272 26.24 0.67 7.43
C TYR A 272 27.13 1.46 6.48
N GLU A 273 27.72 0.77 5.51
CA GLU A 273 28.55 1.40 4.49
C GLU A 273 27.88 1.35 3.12
N LEU A 274 27.92 2.46 2.38
CA LEU A 274 27.65 2.51 0.95
C LEU A 274 28.97 2.72 0.20
N ASP A 275 29.42 1.70 -0.52
CA ASP A 275 30.70 1.69 -1.24
C ASP A 275 31.91 2.16 -0.40
N GLY A 276 31.96 1.74 0.87
CA GLY A 276 33.01 2.11 1.84
C GLY A 276 32.82 3.48 2.51
N ILE A 277 31.69 4.15 2.29
CA ILE A 277 31.33 5.40 2.95
C ILE A 277 30.33 5.10 4.08
N PRO A 278 30.64 5.44 5.34
CA PRO A 278 29.71 5.29 6.46
C PRO A 278 28.40 6.03 6.24
N VAL A 279 27.31 5.41 6.67
CA VAL A 279 25.98 5.98 6.65
C VAL A 279 25.38 5.88 8.05
N ILE A 280 24.98 7.02 8.60
CA ILE A 280 24.45 7.15 9.95
C ILE A 280 23.12 7.93 9.96
N SER A 281 22.35 7.79 11.04
CA SER A 281 21.06 8.46 11.20
C SER A 281 21.20 9.79 11.94
N ALA A 282 20.54 10.83 11.44
CA ALA A 282 20.40 12.09 12.18
C ALA A 282 19.43 11.95 13.37
N HIS A 283 18.51 10.98 13.33
CA HIS A 283 17.35 10.94 14.22
C HIS A 283 17.59 10.19 15.54
N PRO A 284 17.12 10.73 16.70
CA PRO A 284 17.18 10.02 17.98
C PRO A 284 16.59 8.62 17.92
N LEU A 285 17.18 7.70 18.70
CA LEU A 285 16.70 6.34 18.94
C LEU A 285 15.39 6.38 19.77
N SER A 286 14.30 6.91 19.21
CA SER A 286 12.99 6.90 19.86
C SER A 286 11.87 6.56 18.89
N SER A 287 11.44 5.29 19.01
CA SER A 287 10.07 4.79 18.88
C SER A 287 9.27 5.07 17.60
N SER A 288 9.33 4.09 16.68
CA SER A 288 8.18 3.56 15.90
C SER A 288 8.55 2.30 15.09
N SER A 289 9.83 1.89 15.10
CA SER A 289 10.40 0.81 14.28
C SER A 289 10.91 -0.39 15.08
N ASP A 290 10.40 -0.63 16.30
CA ASP A 290 10.75 -1.82 17.08
C ASP A 290 10.39 -3.08 16.27
N GLY A 291 11.41 -3.80 15.79
CA GLY A 291 11.28 -5.11 15.14
C GLY A 291 11.45 -5.18 13.62
N VAL A 292 11.75 -4.09 12.91
CA VAL A 292 11.98 -4.13 11.43
C VAL A 292 13.46 -3.92 11.11
N SER A 293 14.15 -4.97 10.64
CA SER A 293 15.58 -4.91 10.27
C SER A 293 15.78 -4.29 8.88
N ARG A 294 16.85 -3.50 8.71
CA ARG A 294 17.27 -2.96 7.40
C ARG A 294 17.53 -4.06 6.37
N ASP A 295 18.13 -5.16 6.80
CA ASP A 295 18.41 -6.31 5.93
C ASP A 295 17.13 -6.95 5.41
N GLU A 296 16.09 -7.02 6.24
CA GLU A 296 14.78 -7.50 5.83
C GLU A 296 14.13 -6.56 4.80
N ILE A 297 14.26 -5.24 4.99
CA ILE A 297 13.79 -4.25 4.02
C ILE A 297 14.53 -4.41 2.69
N ILE A 298 15.86 -4.58 2.71
CA ILE A 298 16.65 -4.79 1.49
C ILE A 298 16.24 -6.09 0.81
N LYS A 299 16.10 -7.18 1.56
CA LYS A 299 15.62 -8.47 1.06
C LYS A 299 14.26 -8.33 0.38
N ASN A 300 13.29 -7.74 1.06
CA ASN A 300 11.94 -7.53 0.53
C ASN A 300 11.94 -6.59 -0.68
N SER A 301 12.82 -5.58 -0.71
CA SER A 301 12.98 -4.68 -1.86
C SER A 301 13.49 -5.42 -3.10
N ARG A 302 14.46 -6.32 -2.92
CA ARG A 302 14.98 -7.17 -3.99
C ARG A 302 13.92 -8.15 -4.48
N GLU A 303 13.17 -8.75 -3.57
CA GLU A 303 12.06 -9.65 -3.92
C GLU A 303 10.95 -8.92 -4.71
N ALA A 304 10.62 -7.68 -4.34
CA ALA A 304 9.68 -6.85 -5.09
C ALA A 304 10.20 -6.52 -6.50
N LEU A 305 11.50 -6.23 -6.64
CA LEU A 305 12.15 -5.98 -7.93
C LEU A 305 12.14 -7.22 -8.83
N GLU A 306 12.47 -8.40 -8.27
CA GLU A 306 12.41 -9.68 -8.99
C GLU A 306 10.99 -9.97 -9.49
N PHE A 307 9.99 -9.79 -8.62
CA PHE A 307 8.58 -9.94 -8.98
C PHE A 307 8.18 -8.98 -10.10
N TYR A 308 8.58 -7.71 -10.01
CA TYR A 308 8.35 -6.73 -11.08
C TYR A 308 8.99 -7.16 -12.41
N ASN A 309 10.26 -7.57 -12.40
CA ASN A 309 10.97 -7.99 -13.60
C ASN A 309 10.31 -9.19 -14.26
N ALA A 310 9.92 -10.20 -13.47
CA ALA A 310 9.22 -11.38 -13.94
C ALA A 310 7.87 -11.03 -14.59
N MET A 311 7.08 -10.16 -13.95
CA MET A 311 5.76 -9.73 -14.45
C MET A 311 5.84 -8.82 -15.68
N ALA A 312 6.77 -7.87 -15.67
CA ALA A 312 6.91 -6.87 -16.73
C ALA A 312 7.74 -7.35 -17.93
N GLY A 313 8.44 -8.49 -17.80
CA GLY A 313 9.45 -8.94 -18.78
C GLY A 313 10.63 -7.97 -18.86
N ALA A 314 11.00 -7.35 -17.74
CA ALA A 314 12.02 -6.31 -17.65
C ALA A 314 13.32 -6.84 -17.02
N LYS A 315 14.39 -6.03 -17.11
CA LYS A 315 15.72 -6.31 -16.50
C LYS A 315 16.18 -5.14 -15.63
N CYS A 316 15.29 -4.60 -14.79
CA CYS A 316 15.65 -3.53 -13.87
C CYS A 316 16.56 -4.06 -12.75
N GLN A 317 17.54 -3.26 -12.33
CA GLN A 317 18.46 -3.59 -11.22
C GLN A 317 18.25 -2.72 -9.99
N ASP A 318 17.58 -1.58 -10.15
CA ASP A 318 17.38 -0.61 -9.08
C ASP A 318 16.19 -0.99 -8.19
N TYR A 319 16.49 -1.45 -6.96
CA TYR A 319 15.51 -1.83 -5.94
C TYR A 319 15.14 -0.68 -4.99
N LYS A 320 15.86 0.45 -5.03
CA LYS A 320 15.66 1.61 -4.13
C LYS A 320 14.24 2.18 -4.16
N PRO A 321 13.50 2.17 -5.29
CA PRO A 321 12.12 2.65 -5.29
C PRO A 321 11.20 1.82 -4.39
N PHE A 322 11.41 0.50 -4.33
CA PHE A 322 10.66 -0.40 -3.45
C PHE A 322 11.09 -0.23 -1.99
N MET A 323 12.39 -0.08 -1.75
CA MET A 323 12.95 0.19 -0.41
C MET A 323 12.34 1.45 0.21
N THR A 324 12.15 2.49 -0.60
CA THR A 324 11.54 3.75 -0.15
C THR A 324 10.12 3.56 0.40
N LEU A 325 9.34 2.62 -0.15
CA LEU A 325 7.98 2.32 0.31
C LEU A 325 7.98 1.39 1.53
N LEU A 326 8.84 0.38 1.52
CA LEU A 326 8.97 -0.59 2.61
C LEU A 326 9.55 0.04 3.89
N ALA A 327 10.41 1.06 3.75
CA ALA A 327 10.95 1.78 4.89
C ALA A 327 9.87 2.66 5.54
N PRO A 328 9.57 2.49 6.85
CA PRO A 328 8.79 3.46 7.61
C PRO A 328 9.51 4.80 7.69
N THR A 329 8.71 5.85 7.88
CA THR A 329 9.14 7.24 8.11
C THR A 329 8.37 7.79 9.30
N GLN A 330 8.78 8.94 9.85
CA GLN A 330 8.06 9.59 10.95
C GLN A 330 6.57 9.84 10.68
N SER A 331 6.18 10.03 9.41
CA SER A 331 4.81 10.40 9.03
C SER A 331 4.01 9.30 8.34
N ARG A 332 4.63 8.13 8.10
CA ARG A 332 4.05 7.03 7.33
C ARG A 332 4.74 5.71 7.66
N ASP A 333 3.93 4.71 8.01
CA ASP A 333 4.40 3.33 8.16
C ASP A 333 4.93 2.74 6.84
N GLY A 334 5.82 1.77 6.94
CA GLY A 334 6.29 1.00 5.80
C GLY A 334 5.14 0.20 5.17
N TYR A 335 5.08 0.16 3.85
CA TYR A 335 4.17 -0.76 3.15
C TYR A 335 4.68 -2.19 3.30
N SER A 336 3.80 -3.18 3.18
CA SER A 336 4.20 -4.58 3.15
C SER A 336 4.68 -5.01 1.76
N LEU A 337 5.47 -6.09 1.70
CA LEU A 337 5.84 -6.71 0.42
C LEU A 337 4.61 -7.14 -0.40
N SER A 338 3.54 -7.60 0.27
CA SER A 338 2.27 -7.94 -0.39
C SER A 338 1.60 -6.73 -1.05
N ASP A 339 1.63 -5.56 -0.41
CA ASP A 339 1.06 -4.33 -0.98
C ASP A 339 1.78 -3.95 -2.27
N LEU A 340 3.12 -4.00 -2.24
CA LEU A 340 3.95 -3.77 -3.41
C LEU A 340 3.62 -4.76 -4.53
N LYS A 341 3.56 -6.06 -4.24
CA LYS A 341 3.23 -7.09 -5.24
C LYS A 341 1.82 -6.89 -5.82
N ALA A 342 0.84 -6.49 -5.01
CA ALA A 342 -0.52 -6.20 -5.47
C ALA A 342 -0.52 -5.03 -6.48
N VAL A 343 0.12 -3.91 -6.13
CA VAL A 343 0.21 -2.74 -7.02
C VAL A 343 0.99 -3.06 -8.29
N ILE A 344 2.14 -3.74 -8.19
CA ILE A 344 2.93 -4.16 -9.36
C ILE A 344 2.07 -4.99 -10.31
N LYS A 345 1.37 -5.99 -9.78
CA LYS A 345 0.51 -6.87 -10.58
C LYS A 345 -0.59 -6.08 -11.29
N TRP A 346 -1.29 -5.21 -10.55
CA TRP A 346 -2.34 -4.35 -11.09
C TRP A 346 -1.81 -3.42 -12.19
N VAL A 347 -0.71 -2.70 -11.96
CA VAL A 347 -0.12 -1.78 -12.94
C VAL A 347 0.28 -2.52 -14.22
N VAL A 348 1.00 -3.63 -14.11
CA VAL A 348 1.48 -4.41 -15.27
C VAL A 348 0.30 -4.91 -16.12
N MET A 349 -0.81 -5.26 -15.48
CA MET A 349 -1.99 -5.82 -16.16
C MET A 349 -2.98 -4.78 -16.69
N THR A 350 -3.05 -3.59 -16.09
CA THR A 350 -4.11 -2.61 -16.40
C THR A 350 -3.62 -1.33 -17.06
N TRP A 351 -2.38 -0.90 -16.81
CA TRP A 351 -1.89 0.37 -17.36
C TRP A 351 -1.50 0.22 -18.82
N LYS A 352 -1.84 1.24 -19.63
CA LYS A 352 -1.43 1.31 -21.03
C LYS A 352 0.09 1.37 -21.12
N ARG A 353 0.66 0.51 -21.97
CA ARG A 353 2.08 0.56 -22.32
C ARG A 353 2.36 1.83 -23.13
N ARG A 354 3.51 2.47 -22.85
CA ARG A 354 4.03 3.59 -23.65
C ARG A 354 5.29 3.13 -24.34
N ASN A 355 5.37 3.26 -25.66
CA ASN A 355 6.49 2.77 -26.46
C ASN A 355 6.85 1.30 -26.14
N ASP A 356 5.82 0.45 -26.06
CA ASP A 356 5.88 -0.97 -25.66
C ASP A 356 6.47 -1.27 -24.26
N SER A 357 6.82 -0.24 -23.49
CA SER A 357 7.36 -0.37 -22.14
C SER A 357 6.29 -0.28 -21.06
N VAL A 358 6.47 -1.08 -20.01
CA VAL A 358 5.69 -0.99 -18.76
C VAL A 358 6.21 0.16 -17.90
N ALA A 359 5.37 0.71 -17.02
CA ALA A 359 5.77 1.77 -16.11
C ALA A 359 6.98 1.35 -15.25
N LYS A 360 8.02 2.20 -15.23
CA LYS A 360 9.24 1.96 -14.43
C LYS A 360 8.94 1.93 -12.92
N PRO A 361 9.73 1.21 -12.10
CA PRO A 361 9.58 1.18 -10.64
C PRO A 361 9.46 2.56 -10.00
N ASN A 362 10.28 3.54 -10.40
CA ASN A 362 10.18 4.93 -9.91
C ASN A 362 8.82 5.60 -10.11
N ASN A 363 8.06 5.20 -11.13
CA ASN A 363 6.72 5.75 -11.37
C ASN A 363 5.63 4.99 -10.61
N ILE A 364 5.83 3.68 -10.42
CA ILE A 364 4.94 2.83 -9.63
C ILE A 364 5.05 3.21 -8.16
N CYS A 365 6.29 3.33 -7.65
CA CYS A 365 6.59 3.53 -6.24
C CYS A 365 6.55 5.00 -5.78
N ARG A 366 5.75 5.85 -6.44
CA ARG A 366 5.60 7.25 -6.02
C ARG A 366 4.80 7.32 -4.73
N VAL A 367 5.47 7.59 -3.61
CA VAL A 367 4.89 7.67 -2.25
C VAL A 367 3.57 8.46 -2.22
N THR A 368 3.52 9.64 -2.85
CA THR A 368 2.33 10.52 -2.82
C THR A 368 1.10 9.97 -3.56
N ARG A 369 1.26 8.92 -4.36
CA ARG A 369 0.17 8.29 -5.14
C ARG A 369 -0.06 6.83 -4.77
N PHE A 370 0.84 6.24 -4.00
CA PHE A 370 0.88 4.80 -3.80
C PHE A 370 -0.37 4.28 -3.08
N ASP A 371 -0.91 5.02 -2.11
CA ASP A 371 -2.16 4.66 -1.43
C ASP A 371 -3.34 4.51 -2.42
N GLY A 372 -3.43 5.42 -3.40
CA GLY A 372 -4.46 5.35 -4.43
C GLY A 372 -4.26 4.12 -5.32
N TYR A 373 -3.02 3.85 -5.72
CA TYR A 373 -2.70 2.67 -6.52
C TYR A 373 -2.97 1.36 -5.77
N LEU A 374 -2.66 1.31 -4.47
CA LEU A 374 -2.94 0.15 -3.64
C LEU A 374 -4.44 -0.06 -3.48
N SER A 375 -5.21 1.01 -3.27
CA SER A 375 -6.68 0.94 -3.25
C SER A 375 -7.23 0.33 -4.55
N ASP A 376 -6.82 0.86 -5.69
CA ASP A 376 -7.26 0.35 -7.01
C ASP A 376 -6.83 -1.10 -7.24
N ALA A 377 -5.61 -1.45 -6.84
CA ALA A 377 -5.07 -2.80 -6.96
C ALA A 377 -5.82 -3.82 -6.09
N LEU A 378 -6.21 -3.44 -4.88
CA LEU A 378 -6.98 -4.30 -3.97
C LEU A 378 -8.41 -4.50 -4.49
N VAL A 379 -9.08 -3.43 -4.94
CA VAL A 379 -10.40 -3.53 -5.60
C VAL A 379 -10.32 -4.45 -6.81
N TRP A 380 -9.28 -4.32 -7.62
CA TRP A 380 -9.04 -5.19 -8.76
C TRP A 380 -8.77 -6.64 -8.34
N ALA A 381 -8.00 -6.89 -7.29
CA ALA A 381 -7.64 -8.23 -6.81
C ALA A 381 -8.80 -9.00 -6.16
N ASP A 382 -9.74 -8.33 -5.50
CA ASP A 382 -10.91 -8.93 -4.84
C ASP A 382 -12.01 -9.40 -5.82
N GLY A 383 -11.70 -9.49 -7.13
CA GLY A 383 -12.68 -9.93 -8.13
C GLY A 383 -13.78 -8.90 -8.39
N GLN A 384 -13.48 -7.62 -8.18
CA GLN A 384 -14.11 -6.56 -8.98
C GLN A 384 -13.32 -6.28 -10.28
N GLY A 385 -12.19 -6.98 -10.49
CA GLY A 385 -11.38 -6.93 -11.70
C GLY A 385 -11.10 -8.31 -12.30
N SER A 386 -11.69 -8.56 -13.47
CA SER A 386 -11.48 -9.70 -14.39
C SER A 386 -12.01 -11.07 -13.96
N ASN A 387 -12.48 -11.82 -14.97
CA ASN A 387 -13.08 -13.15 -14.83
C ASN A 387 -12.01 -14.18 -14.36
N PRO A 388 -12.31 -15.05 -13.37
CA PRO A 388 -11.36 -16.05 -12.86
C PRO A 388 -11.00 -17.12 -13.90
N VAL A 389 -11.85 -17.32 -14.90
CA VAL A 389 -11.57 -18.22 -16.02
C VAL A 389 -10.91 -17.38 -17.13
N PRO A 390 -9.75 -17.79 -17.67
CA PRO A 390 -9.16 -17.10 -18.83
C PRO A 390 -10.13 -17.07 -20.01
N CYS A 391 -10.15 -15.97 -20.76
CA CYS A 391 -11.08 -15.83 -21.88
C CYS A 391 -10.88 -16.95 -22.92
N PRO A 392 -11.91 -17.81 -23.16
CA PRO A 392 -11.83 -18.94 -24.07
C PRO A 392 -12.06 -18.46 -25.51
N HIS A 393 -11.09 -17.72 -26.06
CA HIS A 393 -11.20 -17.06 -27.37
C HIS A 393 -11.63 -18.01 -28.49
N LYS A 394 -11.03 -19.22 -28.54
CA LYS A 394 -11.34 -20.23 -29.56
C LYS A 394 -12.81 -20.64 -29.54
N GLU A 395 -13.35 -20.90 -28.35
CA GLU A 395 -14.73 -21.33 -28.17
C GLU A 395 -15.72 -20.21 -28.51
N ILE A 396 -15.43 -18.98 -28.08
CA ILE A 396 -16.32 -17.84 -28.35
C ILE A 396 -16.33 -17.48 -29.84
N ILE A 397 -15.20 -17.58 -30.53
CA ILE A 397 -15.12 -17.35 -31.99
C ILE A 397 -15.83 -18.48 -32.75
N ALA A 398 -15.69 -19.73 -32.31
CA ALA A 398 -16.44 -20.84 -32.89
C ALA A 398 -17.96 -20.61 -32.76
N LEU A 399 -18.42 -20.19 -31.58
CA LEU A 399 -19.83 -19.82 -31.34
C LEU A 399 -20.30 -18.67 -32.24
N TRP A 400 -19.47 -17.66 -32.45
CA TRP A 400 -19.79 -16.57 -33.37
C TRP A 400 -19.94 -17.07 -34.81
N ASN A 401 -18.97 -17.85 -35.29
CA ASN A 401 -18.93 -18.37 -36.66
C ASN A 401 -20.10 -19.32 -36.93
N GLU A 402 -20.48 -20.13 -35.95
CA GLU A 402 -21.65 -21.01 -36.02
C GLU A 402 -22.95 -20.22 -36.17
N LYS A 403 -23.12 -19.15 -35.39
CA LYS A 403 -24.33 -18.32 -35.42
C LYS A 403 -24.41 -17.40 -36.64
N PHE A 404 -23.27 -16.93 -37.13
CA PHE A 404 -23.18 -15.96 -38.21
C PHE A 404 -22.18 -16.40 -39.30
N PRO A 405 -22.48 -17.46 -40.07
CA PRO A 405 -21.56 -18.02 -41.06
C PRO A 405 -21.14 -16.99 -42.12
N GLY A 406 -22.08 -16.12 -42.55
CA GLY A 406 -21.82 -15.03 -43.49
C GLY A 406 -21.01 -13.85 -42.93
N LYS A 407 -20.67 -13.87 -41.63
CA LYS A 407 -19.82 -12.89 -40.92
C LYS A 407 -18.71 -13.59 -40.13
N SER A 408 -18.30 -14.77 -40.58
CA SER A 408 -17.33 -15.59 -39.89
C SER A 408 -15.95 -14.92 -39.84
N VAL A 409 -15.23 -15.22 -38.76
CA VAL A 409 -13.89 -14.72 -38.49
C VAL A 409 -12.90 -15.87 -38.58
N VAL A 410 -11.78 -15.64 -39.24
CA VAL A 410 -10.73 -16.64 -39.41
C VAL A 410 -9.86 -16.70 -38.15
N MET A 411 -9.81 -17.88 -37.52
CA MET A 411 -9.18 -18.05 -36.19
C MET A 411 -7.69 -17.69 -36.17
N HIS A 412 -6.94 -17.96 -37.25
CA HIS A 412 -5.51 -17.66 -37.30
C HIS A 412 -5.20 -16.15 -37.34
N GLU A 413 -6.16 -15.33 -37.78
CA GLU A 413 -6.05 -13.87 -37.76
C GLU A 413 -6.37 -13.29 -36.37
N TRP A 414 -6.88 -14.10 -35.44
CA TRP A 414 -7.27 -13.69 -34.09
C TRP A 414 -6.15 -13.89 -33.06
N SER A 415 -5.07 -13.12 -33.22
CA SER A 415 -3.90 -13.17 -32.34
C SER A 415 -3.90 -12.05 -31.30
N SER A 416 -3.05 -12.18 -30.27
CA SER A 416 -2.86 -11.16 -29.22
C SER A 416 -2.38 -9.78 -29.73
N ARG A 417 -1.95 -9.71 -30.99
CA ARG A 417 -1.58 -8.45 -31.69
C ARG A 417 -2.79 -7.71 -32.27
N ARG A 418 -3.92 -8.38 -32.46
CA ARG A 418 -5.17 -7.77 -32.96
C ARG A 418 -5.91 -7.08 -31.81
N PRO A 419 -6.35 -5.81 -31.96
CA PRO A 419 -7.10 -5.11 -30.91
C PRO A 419 -8.35 -5.87 -30.44
N ALA A 420 -9.04 -6.53 -31.37
CA ALA A 420 -10.24 -7.31 -31.09
C ALA A 420 -10.01 -8.49 -30.14
N TYR A 421 -8.78 -9.04 -30.08
CA TYR A 421 -8.40 -10.06 -29.09
C TYR A 421 -8.53 -9.52 -27.67
N ARG A 422 -7.99 -8.33 -27.40
CA ARG A 422 -8.07 -7.70 -26.07
C ARG A 422 -9.49 -7.25 -25.74
N ASN A 423 -10.23 -6.79 -26.74
CA ASN A 423 -11.61 -6.39 -26.59
C ASN A 423 -12.51 -7.58 -26.20
N LEU A 424 -12.30 -8.76 -26.82
CA LEU A 424 -13.01 -9.98 -26.43
C LEU A 424 -12.74 -10.35 -24.96
N ALA A 425 -11.47 -10.28 -24.54
CA ALA A 425 -11.11 -10.50 -23.14
C ALA A 425 -11.75 -9.47 -22.20
N ALA A 426 -11.87 -8.21 -22.60
CA ALA A 426 -12.54 -7.17 -21.82
C ALA A 426 -14.04 -7.47 -21.65
N VAL A 427 -14.72 -7.87 -22.73
CA VAL A 427 -16.13 -8.28 -22.72
C VAL A 427 -16.35 -9.53 -21.86
N TRP A 428 -15.43 -10.50 -21.92
CA TRP A 428 -15.42 -11.70 -21.08
C TRP A 428 -15.23 -11.40 -19.59
N ASN A 429 -14.42 -10.38 -19.30
CA ASN A 429 -14.15 -9.88 -17.95
C ASN A 429 -15.28 -9.02 -17.38
N GLY A 430 -16.37 -8.80 -18.12
CA GLY A 430 -17.59 -8.19 -17.60
C GLY A 430 -18.38 -9.14 -16.70
N LYS A 431 -19.18 -8.57 -15.80
CA LYS A 431 -20.19 -9.32 -15.02
C LYS A 431 -21.54 -9.32 -15.75
N THR A 432 -22.40 -10.27 -15.42
CA THR A 432 -23.81 -10.25 -15.80
C THR A 432 -24.58 -9.27 -14.92
N ASN A 433 -25.84 -8.98 -15.24
CA ASN A 433 -26.69 -8.10 -14.44
C ASN A 433 -26.96 -8.65 -13.03
N GLN A 434 -26.72 -9.94 -12.80
CA GLN A 434 -26.82 -10.60 -11.49
C GLN A 434 -25.47 -10.60 -10.74
N GLY A 435 -24.45 -9.89 -11.23
CA GLY A 435 -23.13 -9.81 -10.61
C GLY A 435 -22.22 -11.03 -10.83
N ASN A 436 -22.68 -12.04 -11.57
CA ASN A 436 -21.90 -13.25 -11.86
C ASN A 436 -20.90 -13.02 -12.99
N TRP A 437 -19.77 -13.73 -12.96
CA TRP A 437 -18.81 -13.73 -14.07
C TRP A 437 -19.40 -14.36 -15.32
N ARG A 438 -19.04 -13.83 -16.49
CA ARG A 438 -19.52 -14.36 -17.77
C ARG A 438 -18.86 -15.69 -18.09
N GLU A 439 -19.66 -16.73 -18.11
CA GLU A 439 -19.37 -17.98 -18.81
C GLU A 439 -19.66 -17.90 -20.32
N VAL A 440 -19.19 -18.90 -21.07
CA VAL A 440 -19.37 -19.04 -22.53
C VAL A 440 -20.85 -18.94 -22.95
N LYS A 441 -21.75 -19.55 -22.17
CA LYS A 441 -23.20 -19.50 -22.40
C LYS A 441 -23.76 -18.07 -22.45
N HIS A 442 -23.21 -17.15 -21.65
CA HIS A 442 -23.68 -15.76 -21.63
C HIS A 442 -23.29 -15.00 -22.89
N LEU A 443 -22.09 -15.25 -23.42
CA LEU A 443 -21.66 -14.71 -24.72
C LEU A 443 -22.51 -15.29 -25.86
N GLY A 444 -22.79 -16.60 -25.82
CA GLY A 444 -23.71 -17.24 -26.75
C GLY A 444 -25.11 -16.62 -26.73
N GLN A 445 -25.68 -16.40 -25.55
CA GLN A 445 -26.97 -15.71 -25.39
C GLN A 445 -26.94 -14.27 -25.89
N ALA A 446 -25.86 -13.53 -25.63
CA ALA A 446 -25.70 -12.17 -26.14
C ALA A 446 -25.68 -12.15 -27.66
N PHE A 447 -24.95 -13.07 -28.30
CA PHE A 447 -24.95 -13.21 -29.75
C PHE A 447 -26.33 -13.57 -30.29
N ASP A 448 -27.09 -14.45 -29.63
CA ASP A 448 -28.47 -14.77 -30.04
C ASP A 448 -29.40 -13.57 -29.98
N LEU A 449 -29.29 -12.75 -28.93
CA LEU A 449 -30.06 -11.52 -28.81
C LEU A 449 -29.69 -10.52 -29.89
N ILE A 450 -28.39 -10.32 -30.12
CA ILE A 450 -27.86 -9.42 -31.14
C ILE A 450 -28.33 -9.86 -32.53
N GLY A 451 -28.24 -11.15 -32.85
CA GLY A 451 -28.67 -11.69 -34.15
C GLY A 451 -30.17 -11.54 -34.40
N LYS A 452 -30.98 -11.46 -33.34
CA LYS A 452 -32.42 -11.21 -33.42
C LYS A 452 -32.75 -9.70 -33.45
N SER A 453 -31.81 -8.82 -33.15
CA SER A 453 -32.07 -7.38 -33.08
C SER A 453 -32.27 -6.72 -34.45
N THR A 454 -32.94 -5.57 -34.49
CA THR A 454 -33.09 -4.78 -35.73
C THR A 454 -31.76 -4.32 -36.31
N LEU A 455 -30.72 -4.19 -35.48
CA LEU A 455 -29.34 -3.91 -35.92
C LEU A 455 -28.84 -4.98 -36.90
N PHE A 456 -29.21 -6.25 -36.69
CA PHE A 456 -28.85 -7.37 -37.54
C PHE A 456 -29.82 -7.63 -38.71
N SER A 457 -30.94 -6.92 -38.80
CA SER A 457 -31.80 -6.98 -39.98
C SER A 457 -31.04 -6.47 -41.20
N GLY A 458 -31.03 -7.25 -42.28
CA GLY A 458 -30.27 -6.92 -43.50
C GLY A 458 -28.75 -6.93 -43.31
N ALA A 459 -28.22 -7.77 -42.40
CA ALA A 459 -26.79 -7.83 -42.08
C ALA A 459 -25.90 -8.10 -43.30
N GLU A 460 -26.41 -8.77 -44.33
CA GLU A 460 -25.74 -8.98 -45.62
C GLU A 460 -25.33 -7.65 -46.28
N ASN A 461 -26.13 -6.59 -46.11
CA ASN A 461 -25.85 -5.26 -46.65
C ASN A 461 -25.00 -4.38 -45.71
N LYS A 462 -24.55 -4.92 -44.56
CA LYS A 462 -23.79 -4.20 -43.51
C LYS A 462 -22.39 -4.80 -43.36
N PRO A 463 -21.44 -4.56 -44.28
CA PRO A 463 -20.10 -5.16 -44.22
C PRO A 463 -19.30 -4.76 -42.98
N TRP A 464 -19.59 -3.60 -42.40
CA TRP A 464 -18.96 -3.10 -41.17
C TRP A 464 -19.42 -3.83 -39.90
N LEU A 465 -20.55 -4.55 -39.93
CA LEU A 465 -21.11 -5.25 -38.78
C LEU A 465 -20.40 -6.60 -38.57
N THR A 466 -19.19 -6.54 -38.03
CA THR A 466 -18.33 -7.69 -37.74
C THR A 466 -18.16 -7.91 -36.24
N LEU A 467 -17.64 -9.08 -35.86
CA LEU A 467 -17.29 -9.36 -34.46
C LEU A 467 -16.31 -8.32 -33.89
N ASP A 468 -15.28 -7.93 -34.65
CA ASP A 468 -14.34 -6.87 -34.26
C ASP A 468 -15.05 -5.57 -33.92
N TRP A 469 -16.00 -5.16 -34.77
CA TRP A 469 -16.73 -3.92 -34.58
C TRP A 469 -17.62 -3.98 -33.35
N ILE A 470 -18.35 -5.08 -33.15
CA ILE A 470 -19.25 -5.26 -31.99
C ILE A 470 -18.48 -5.26 -30.67
N LEU A 471 -17.31 -5.90 -30.62
CA LEU A 471 -16.53 -6.01 -29.39
C LEU A 471 -15.83 -4.71 -28.99
N LYS A 472 -15.80 -3.68 -29.84
CA LYS A 472 -15.18 -2.41 -29.46
C LYS A 472 -15.82 -1.85 -28.18
N PRO A 473 -15.03 -1.29 -27.24
CA PRO A 473 -15.54 -0.75 -25.98
C PRO A 473 -16.69 0.25 -26.16
N GLU A 474 -16.61 1.09 -27.19
CA GLU A 474 -17.63 2.09 -27.55
C GLU A 474 -18.93 1.49 -28.12
N ASN A 475 -18.91 0.24 -28.59
CA ASN A 475 -20.04 -0.39 -29.28
C ASN A 475 -20.72 -1.48 -28.44
N TRP A 476 -19.96 -2.29 -27.70
CA TRP A 476 -20.49 -3.49 -27.03
C TRP A 476 -21.68 -3.18 -26.12
N GLY A 477 -21.58 -2.13 -25.30
CA GLY A 477 -22.64 -1.72 -24.36
C GLY A 477 -23.95 -1.39 -25.08
N SER A 478 -23.89 -0.46 -26.04
CA SER A 478 -25.07 0.01 -26.77
C SER A 478 -25.70 -1.08 -27.65
N VAL A 479 -24.89 -1.90 -28.32
CA VAL A 479 -25.36 -3.03 -29.13
C VAL A 479 -26.09 -4.06 -28.27
N TYR A 480 -25.53 -4.43 -27.12
CA TYR A 480 -26.13 -5.41 -26.23
C TYR A 480 -27.40 -4.89 -25.55
N GLU A 481 -27.39 -3.63 -25.09
CA GLU A 481 -28.56 -2.97 -24.51
C GLU A 481 -29.74 -2.87 -25.49
N GLN A 482 -29.47 -2.45 -26.74
CA GLN A 482 -30.48 -2.43 -27.79
C GLN A 482 -31.10 -3.82 -27.98
N ALA A 483 -30.27 -4.86 -28.12
CA ALA A 483 -30.72 -6.22 -28.33
C ALA A 483 -31.58 -6.75 -27.16
N ILE A 484 -31.21 -6.43 -25.92
CA ILE A 484 -32.01 -6.79 -24.73
C ILE A 484 -33.35 -6.06 -24.74
N ASN A 485 -33.36 -4.75 -25.00
CA ASN A 485 -34.58 -3.95 -24.96
C ASN A 485 -35.61 -4.43 -25.99
N GLU A 486 -35.16 -4.68 -27.22
CA GLU A 486 -36.03 -5.25 -28.26
C GLU A 486 -36.52 -6.65 -27.91
N HIS A 487 -35.69 -7.48 -27.25
CA HIS A 487 -36.11 -8.79 -26.78
C HIS A 487 -37.21 -8.70 -25.70
N ARG A 488 -37.08 -7.77 -24.75
CA ARG A 488 -38.08 -7.52 -23.70
C ARG A 488 -39.41 -7.05 -24.31
N GLN A 489 -39.35 -6.12 -25.26
CA GLN A 489 -40.52 -5.64 -26.01
C GLN A 489 -41.28 -6.78 -26.71
N ARG A 490 -40.56 -7.67 -27.40
CA ARG A 490 -41.16 -8.84 -28.07
C ARG A 490 -41.79 -9.84 -27.11
N LYS A 491 -41.30 -9.91 -25.87
CA LYS A 491 -41.84 -10.78 -24.81
C LYS A 491 -42.99 -10.13 -24.03
N GLY A 492 -43.41 -8.91 -24.36
CA GLY A 492 -44.46 -8.20 -23.64
C GLY A 492 -44.09 -7.83 -22.20
N ILE A 493 -42.79 -7.89 -21.85
CA ILE A 493 -42.28 -7.43 -20.56
C ILE A 493 -42.02 -5.94 -20.74
N ILE A 494 -43.05 -5.12 -20.49
CA ILE A 494 -42.91 -3.66 -20.47
C ILE A 494 -42.00 -3.29 -19.29
N ALA A 495 -41.08 -2.37 -19.55
CA ALA A 495 -40.07 -1.88 -18.61
C ALA A 495 -40.67 -1.14 -17.40
#